data_AF-A0A2P9CK80-F1
#
_entry.id   AF-A0A2P9CK80-F1
#
_cell.length_a   1.000
_cell.length_b   1.000
_cell.length_c   1.000
_cell.angle_alpha   90.00
_cell.angle_beta   90.00
_cell.angle_gamma   90.00
#
_symmetry.space_group_name_H-M   'P 1'
#
loop_
_entity.id
_entity.type
_entity.pdbx_description
1 polymer ?
#
loop_
_entity_poly.entity_id
_entity_poly.type
_entity_poly.pdbx_seq_one_letter_code
_entity_poly.pdbx_strand_id
1 'polypeptide(L)'
;MSDNSVGSIKRIEHTTNQQECYKKVSKIFIKKSKDELKNEMNDEIAQYDKHYPYLEEIRKKLVDKLTNLKEQYVQAYDSIEKEASNNS
;
A
#
# COMPACT_ATOMS: atom_id res chain seq x y z
N MET A 1 3.52 -5.84 -2.93
CA MET A 1 4.11 -5.30 -4.17
C MET A 1 3.00 -4.97 -5.16
N SER A 2 3.02 -3.80 -5.80
CA SER A 2 2.10 -3.54 -6.90
C SER A 2 2.59 -4.30 -8.15
N ASP A 3 1.71 -5.02 -8.85
CA ASP A 3 2.05 -5.82 -10.03
C ASP A 3 2.74 -5.00 -11.14
N ASN A 4 2.53 -3.67 -11.12
CA ASN A 4 3.10 -2.73 -12.07
C ASN A 4 4.62 -2.52 -11.93
N SER A 5 5.18 -2.57 -10.71
CA SER A 5 6.61 -2.33 -10.46
C SER A 5 7.45 -3.53 -10.93
N VAL A 6 7.00 -4.74 -10.59
CA VAL A 6 7.62 -6.01 -11.00
C VAL A 6 7.50 -6.19 -12.53
N GLY A 7 6.34 -5.85 -13.10
CA GLY A 7 6.15 -5.85 -14.56
C GLY A 7 7.07 -4.88 -15.29
N SER A 8 7.41 -3.75 -14.67
CA SER A 8 8.30 -2.76 -15.28
C SER A 8 9.77 -3.18 -15.26
N ILE A 9 10.24 -3.85 -14.20
CA ILE A 9 11.62 -4.39 -14.17
C ILE A 9 11.79 -5.46 -15.25
N LYS A 10 10.82 -6.38 -15.34
CA LYS A 10 10.84 -7.40 -16.41
C LYS A 10 10.91 -6.75 -17.78
N ARG A 11 10.15 -5.68 -18.04
CA ARG A 11 10.23 -4.95 -19.32
C ARG A 11 11.63 -4.38 -19.57
N ILE A 12 12.27 -3.75 -18.57
CA ILE A 12 13.65 -3.26 -18.70
C ILE A 12 14.61 -4.41 -19.03
N GLU A 13 14.49 -5.54 -18.36
CA GLU A 13 15.36 -6.70 -18.59
C GLU A 13 15.28 -7.22 -20.03
N HIS A 14 14.07 -7.25 -20.62
CA HIS A 14 13.82 -7.66 -22.00
C HIS A 14 14.13 -6.56 -23.04
N THR A 15 14.49 -5.34 -22.61
CA THR A 15 14.85 -4.24 -23.51
C THR A 15 16.27 -4.43 -24.03
N THR A 16 16.49 -4.24 -25.34
CA THR A 16 17.81 -4.35 -25.96
C THR A 16 18.59 -3.05 -25.85
N ASN A 17 19.92 -3.11 -26.03
CA ASN A 17 20.78 -1.92 -25.95
C ASN A 17 20.54 -0.90 -27.09
N GLN A 18 19.78 -1.27 -28.12
CA GLN A 18 19.40 -0.38 -29.22
C GLN A 18 18.13 0.42 -28.91
N GLN A 19 17.37 0.03 -27.89
CA GLN A 19 16.14 0.69 -27.51
C GLN A 19 16.44 1.83 -26.52
N GLU A 20 15.93 3.02 -26.82
CA GLU A 20 16.03 4.15 -25.92
C GLU A 20 15.08 3.98 -24.73
N CYS A 21 15.58 4.31 -23.54
CA CYS A 21 14.82 4.18 -22.31
C CYS A 21 14.56 5.56 -21.68
N TYR A 22 13.34 5.76 -21.18
CA TYR A 22 12.89 7.04 -20.63
C TYR A 22 12.16 6.85 -19.29
N LYS A 23 12.58 7.59 -18.26
CA LYS A 23 11.83 7.73 -17.01
C LYS A 23 10.76 8.79 -17.18
N LYS A 24 9.49 8.44 -16.96
CA LYS A 24 8.42 9.44 -16.84
C LYS A 24 8.43 10.03 -15.44
N VAL A 25 8.62 11.34 -15.33
CA VAL A 25 8.51 12.09 -14.07
C VAL A 25 7.41 13.13 -14.26
N SER A 26 6.26 12.90 -13.63
CA SER A 26 5.07 13.74 -13.85
C SER A 26 4.69 13.83 -15.34
N LYS A 27 4.86 15.00 -15.98
CA LYS A 27 4.55 15.23 -17.40
C LYS A 27 5.77 15.19 -18.33
N ILE A 28 6.97 14.97 -17.81
CA ILE A 28 8.22 14.96 -18.60
C ILE A 28 8.80 13.56 -18.73
N PHE A 29 9.58 13.34 -19.80
CA PHE A 29 10.32 12.11 -20.06
C PHE A 29 11.81 12.40 -20.04
N ILE A 30 12.55 11.70 -19.17
CA ILE A 30 13.99 11.89 -18.98
C ILE A 30 14.69 10.66 -19.55
N LYS A 31 15.55 10.86 -20.56
CA LYS A 31 16.35 9.77 -21.15
C LYS A 31 17.33 9.25 -20.11
N LYS A 32 17.42 7.93 -19.98
CA LYS A 32 18.37 7.25 -19.08
C LYS A 32 18.88 5.97 -19.73
N SER A 33 20.03 5.48 -19.28
CA SER A 33 20.47 4.14 -19.66
C SER A 33 19.55 3.08 -19.06
N LYS A 34 19.55 1.90 -19.68
CA LYS A 34 18.84 0.71 -19.19
C LYS A 34 19.24 0.39 -17.75
N ASP A 35 20.54 0.42 -17.45
CA ASP A 35 21.08 0.02 -16.16
C ASP A 35 20.75 1.05 -15.06
N GLU A 36 20.82 2.35 -15.35
CA GLU A 36 20.37 3.40 -14.42
C GLU A 36 18.89 3.24 -14.07
N LEU A 37 18.03 2.99 -15.07
CA LEU A 37 16.60 2.76 -14.84
C LEU A 37 16.33 1.49 -14.02
N LYS A 38 17.09 0.42 -14.27
CA LYS A 38 16.99 -0.81 -13.50
C LYS A 38 17.35 -0.57 -12.03
N ASN A 39 18.48 0.09 -11.79
CA ASN A 39 18.97 0.38 -10.44
C ASN A 39 18.00 1.29 -9.68
N GLU A 40 17.56 2.39 -10.29
CA GLU A 40 16.57 3.30 -9.67
C GLU A 40 15.28 2.58 -9.31
N MET A 41 14.77 1.70 -10.17
CA MET A 41 13.54 0.98 -9.88
C MET A 41 13.72 -0.07 -8.77
N ASN A 42 14.90 -0.71 -8.70
CA ASN A 42 15.23 -1.60 -7.58
C ASN A 42 15.32 -0.82 -6.26
N ASP A 43 15.94 0.35 -6.26
CA ASP A 43 16.05 1.22 -5.09
C ASP A 43 14.67 1.71 -4.62
N GLU A 44 13.81 2.13 -5.57
CA GLU A 44 12.43 2.53 -5.27
C GLU A 44 11.64 1.37 -4.63
N ILE A 45 11.76 0.15 -5.17
CA ILE A 45 11.13 -1.04 -4.58
C ILE A 45 11.66 -1.31 -3.16
N ALA A 46 12.97 -1.28 -2.97
CA ALA A 46 13.57 -1.51 -1.65
C ALA A 46 13.11 -0.47 -0.62
N GLN A 47 12.94 0.79 -1.04
CA GLN A 47 12.35 1.83 -0.19
C GLN A 47 10.90 1.53 0.17
N TYR A 48 10.06 1.14 -0.80
CA TYR A 48 8.67 0.76 -0.51
C TYR A 48 8.58 -0.44 0.43
N ASP A 49 9.39 -1.47 0.20
CA ASP A 49 9.42 -2.68 1.03
C ASP A 49 9.86 -2.37 2.46
N LYS A 50 10.74 -1.38 2.67
CA LYS A 50 11.11 -0.90 4.01
C LYS A 50 9.93 -0.27 4.76
N HIS A 51 9.05 0.46 4.06
CA HIS A 51 7.93 1.18 4.67
C HIS A 51 6.67 0.31 4.82
N TYR A 52 6.55 -0.74 4.03
CA TYR A 52 5.37 -1.61 4.00
C TYR A 52 5.01 -2.21 5.38
N PRO A 53 5.95 -2.75 6.19
CA PRO A 53 5.62 -3.31 7.50
C PRO A 53 4.97 -2.31 8.46
N TYR A 54 5.43 -1.05 8.44
CA TYR A 54 4.85 0.01 9.27
C TYR A 54 3.42 0.35 8.86
N LEU A 55 3.14 0.39 7.55
CA LEU A 55 1.79 0.60 7.04
C LEU A 55 0.85 -0.56 7.42
N GLU A 56 1.34 -1.79 7.38
CA GLU A 56 0.59 -2.97 7.80
C GLU A 56 0.27 -2.93 9.31
N GLU A 57 1.21 -2.48 10.13
CA GLU A 57 0.99 -2.27 11.56
C GLU A 57 -0.08 -1.19 11.83
N ILE A 58 -0.02 -0.06 11.12
CA ILE A 58 -1.06 0.98 11.20
C ILE A 58 -2.43 0.43 10.82
N ARG A 59 -2.50 -0.34 9.72
CA ARG A 59 -3.74 -0.96 9.28
C ARG A 59 -4.31 -1.87 10.37
N LYS A 60 -3.48 -2.71 10.97
CA LYS A 60 -3.89 -3.59 12.08
C LYS A 60 -4.43 -2.79 13.26
N LYS A 61 -3.71 -1.76 13.72
CA LYS A 61 -4.15 -0.89 14.82
C LYS A 61 -5.50 -0.22 14.52
N LEU A 62 -5.74 0.20 13.28
CA LEU A 62 -6.99 0.81 12.88
C LEU A 62 -8.14 -0.21 12.92
N VAL A 63 -7.93 -1.41 12.38
CA VAL A 63 -8.91 -2.51 12.38
C VAL A 63 -9.26 -2.93 13.81
N ASP A 64 -8.26 -3.05 14.69
CA ASP A 64 -8.47 -3.43 16.09
C ASP A 64 -9.31 -2.37 16.83
N LYS A 65 -9.02 -1.08 16.61
CA LYS A 65 -9.79 0.03 17.19
C LYS A 65 -11.24 0.05 16.70
N LEU A 66 -11.46 -0.14 15.39
CA LEU A 66 -12.80 -0.17 14.82
C LEU A 66 -13.62 -1.36 15.32
N THR A 67 -12.98 -2.52 15.45
CA THR A 67 -13.62 -3.73 15.99
C THR A 67 -14.03 -3.52 17.45
N ASN A 68 -13.13 -2.99 18.28
CA ASN A 68 -13.44 -2.69 19.67
C ASN A 68 -14.59 -1.68 19.80
N LEU A 69 -14.57 -0.61 19.00
CA LEU A 69 -15.65 0.38 19.01
C LEU A 69 -17.00 -0.24 18.63
N LYS A 70 -17.02 -1.15 17.66
CA LYS A 70 -18.23 -1.89 17.26
C LYS A 70 -18.76 -2.76 18.41
N GLU A 71 -17.88 -3.47 19.12
CA GLU A 71 -18.27 -4.30 20.26
C GLU A 71 -18.86 -3.46 21.40
N GLN A 72 -18.22 -2.33 21.73
CA GLN A 72 -18.74 -1.38 22.72
C GLN A 72 -20.12 -0.85 22.33
N TYR A 73 -20.31 -0.50 21.06
CA TYR A 73 -21.61 -0.03 20.56
C TYR A 73 -22.70 -1.08 20.75
N VAL A 74 -22.44 -2.34 20.37
CA VAL A 74 -23.41 -3.44 20.53
C VAL A 74 -23.74 -3.67 22.00
N GLN A 75 -22.74 -3.71 22.88
CA GLN A 75 -22.96 -3.88 24.32
C GLN A 75 -23.78 -2.74 24.93
N ALA A 76 -23.52 -1.50 24.53
CA ALA A 76 -24.27 -0.34 24.99
C ALA A 76 -25.73 -0.41 24.50
N TYR A 77 -25.93 -0.77 23.24
CA TYR A 77 -27.26 -0.94 22.66
C TYR A 77 -28.08 -2.02 23.39
N ASP A 78 -27.51 -3.21 23.58
CA ASP A 78 -28.16 -4.32 24.28
C ASP A 78 -28.50 -3.98 25.74
N SER A 79 -27.66 -3.17 26.39
CA SER A 79 -27.88 -2.72 27.78
C SER A 79 -29.07 -1.77 27.86
N ILE A 80 -29.16 -0.81 26.92
CA ILE A 80 -30.28 0.14 26.84
C ILE A 80 -31.60 -0.59 26.57
N GLU A 81 -31.61 -1.57 25.66
CA GLU A 81 -32.83 -2.36 25.38
C GLU A 81 -33.32 -3.15 26.60
N LYS A 82 -32.40 -3.75 27.37
CA LYS A 82 -32.74 -4.44 28.62
C LYS A 82 -33.29 -3.49 29.68
N GLU A 83 -32.67 -2.33 29.86
CA GLU A 83 -33.15 -1.32 30.82
C GLU A 83 -34.54 -0.78 30.44
N ALA A 84 -34.78 -0.53 29.16
CA ALA A 84 -36.10 -0.11 28.66
C ALA A 84 -37.18 -1.18 28.90
N SER A 85 -36.82 -2.45 28.73
CA SER A 85 -37.74 -3.59 28.94
C SER A 85 -38.05 -3.84 30.42
N ASN A 86 -37.11 -3.58 31.33
CA ASN A 86 -37.31 -3.78 32.78
C ASN A 86 -38.09 -2.64 33.46
N ASN A 87 -38.18 -1.47 32.83
CA ASN A 87 -38.88 -0.29 33.34
C ASN A 87 -40.29 -0.08 32.73
N SER A 88 -40.75 -1.01 31.88
CA SER A 88 -42.11 -1.07 31.34
C SER A 88 -42.95 -2.10 32.09
#